data_AF-A0A2E3A4Y5-F1
#
_entry.id   AF-A0A2E3A4Y5-F1
#
_cell.length_a   1.000
_cell.length_b   1.000
_cell.length_c   1.000
_cell.angle_alpha   90.00
_cell.angle_beta   90.00
_cell.angle_gamma   90.00
#
_symmetry.space_group_name_H-M   'P 1'
#
loop_
_entity.id
_entity.type
_entity.pdbx_description
1 polymer ?
#
loop_
_entity_poly.entity_id
_entity_poly.type
_entity_poly.pdbx_seq_one_letter_code
_entity_poly.pdbx_strand_id
1 'polypeptide(L)'
;MNDKLNGEDHARLNEFSSLIAGLREKLGTQIVGQDEIVTQVMAAILSEGHCLIIGVPGLAKTLLVRSIAELLTLDFSRIQFTPDLMPSDIIGASLLQDDQAGNRGFHFLRGPIFSNVILADEINRTPPKTQAALMEAMEERQVTAAGENLTLERPFFVLATQNPIEQEGTYPLPVSQLDRFQQSIQIDYPDEGEEFEIVQQTTSSYQCSLEPLLERAVIVEMISLAGRIVIPSELLDYVSSLVRKPVLLAAVIFAIVLFP
;
A
#
# COMPACT_ATOMS: atom_id res chain seq x y z
N MET A 1 -20.90 14.88 -18.96
CA MET A 1 -19.76 14.50 -19.80
C MET A 1 -19.71 12.99 -19.77
N ASN A 2 -20.46 12.33 -20.67
CA ASN A 2 -20.60 10.87 -20.73
C ASN A 2 -19.57 10.36 -21.72
N ASP A 3 -18.34 10.14 -21.29
CA ASP A 3 -17.39 9.39 -22.10
C ASP A 3 -17.67 7.91 -21.82
N LYS A 4 -18.51 7.30 -22.67
CA LYS A 4 -18.74 5.85 -22.60
C LYS A 4 -17.45 5.17 -23.01
N LEU A 5 -16.96 4.22 -22.20
CA LEU A 5 -15.88 3.31 -22.56
C LEU A 5 -16.12 2.80 -23.98
N ASN A 6 -15.11 2.91 -24.84
CA ASN A 6 -15.23 2.48 -26.22
C ASN A 6 -15.01 0.95 -26.33
N GLY A 7 -15.17 0.38 -27.53
CA GLY A 7 -14.98 -1.06 -27.73
C GLY A 7 -13.54 -1.55 -27.44
N GLU A 8 -12.55 -0.67 -27.59
CA GLU A 8 -11.13 -0.96 -27.29
C GLU A 8 -10.89 -0.99 -25.77
N ASP A 9 -11.51 -0.09 -25.02
CA ASP A 9 -11.46 -0.05 -23.55
C ASP A 9 -12.03 -1.34 -22.95
N HIS A 10 -13.14 -1.85 -23.49
CA HIS A 10 -13.72 -3.12 -23.07
C HIS A 10 -12.80 -4.32 -23.34
N ALA A 11 -12.11 -4.35 -24.48
CA ALA A 11 -11.14 -5.39 -24.79
C ALA A 11 -9.95 -5.35 -23.82
N ARG A 12 -9.42 -4.15 -23.53
CA ARG A 12 -8.34 -3.95 -22.56
C ARG A 12 -8.73 -4.33 -21.14
N LEU A 13 -9.96 -4.03 -20.71
CA LEU A 13 -10.46 -4.48 -19.40
C LEU A 13 -10.45 -6.01 -19.27
N ASN A 14 -10.84 -6.73 -20.32
CA ASN A 14 -10.81 -8.19 -20.32
C ASN A 14 -9.37 -8.73 -20.26
N GLU A 15 -8.46 -8.14 -21.04
CA GLU A 15 -7.03 -8.46 -20.99
C GLU A 15 -6.46 -8.25 -19.58
N PHE A 16 -6.74 -7.09 -18.99
CA PHE A 16 -6.30 -6.75 -17.63
C PHE A 16 -6.89 -7.69 -16.58
N SER A 17 -8.15 -8.08 -16.71
CA SER A 17 -8.76 -9.08 -15.84
C SER A 17 -8.03 -10.43 -15.93
N SER A 18 -7.62 -10.85 -17.14
CA SER A 18 -6.85 -12.08 -17.32
C SER A 18 -5.45 -11.98 -16.70
N LEU A 19 -4.80 -10.82 -16.81
CA LEU A 19 -3.48 -10.58 -16.21
C LEU A 19 -3.53 -10.60 -14.69
N ILE A 20 -4.57 -10.01 -14.08
CA ILE A 20 -4.79 -10.06 -12.62
C ILE A 20 -5.07 -11.50 -12.16
N ALA A 21 -5.83 -12.29 -12.94
CA ALA A 21 -6.04 -13.69 -12.62
C ALA A 21 -4.73 -14.50 -12.66
N GLY A 22 -3.89 -14.27 -13.67
CA GLY A 22 -2.56 -14.90 -13.76
C GLY A 22 -1.62 -14.47 -12.63
N LEU A 23 -1.73 -13.21 -12.16
CA LEU A 23 -0.97 -12.73 -11.00
C LEU A 23 -1.38 -13.48 -9.72
N ARG A 24 -2.69 -13.68 -9.50
CA ARG A 24 -3.19 -14.45 -8.34
C ARG A 24 -2.71 -15.89 -8.38
N GLU A 25 -2.80 -16.54 -9.55
CA GLU A 25 -2.32 -17.91 -9.72
C GLU A 25 -0.82 -18.02 -9.39
N LYS A 26 0.01 -17.11 -9.92
CA LYS A 26 1.45 -17.07 -9.62
C LYS A 26 1.72 -16.83 -8.14
N LEU A 27 1.01 -15.91 -7.49
CA LEU A 27 1.18 -15.66 -6.04
C LEU A 27 0.75 -16.85 -5.19
N GLY A 28 -0.32 -17.55 -5.57
CA GLY A 28 -0.79 -18.76 -4.88
C GLY A 28 0.23 -19.90 -4.86
N THR A 29 1.25 -19.87 -5.73
CA THR A 29 2.36 -20.84 -5.68
C THR A 29 3.32 -20.64 -4.50
N GLN A 30 3.32 -19.45 -3.89
CA GLN A 30 4.21 -19.09 -2.77
C GLN A 30 3.47 -18.66 -1.51
N ILE A 31 2.19 -18.29 -1.63
CA ILE A 31 1.43 -17.69 -0.55
C ILE A 31 0.11 -18.44 -0.44
N VAL A 32 -0.03 -19.16 0.66
CA VAL A 32 -1.21 -19.95 0.97
C VAL A 32 -2.26 -19.08 1.64
N GLY A 33 -3.53 -19.20 1.22
CA GLY A 33 -4.67 -18.63 1.95
C GLY A 33 -4.88 -17.11 1.82
N GLN A 34 -4.16 -16.41 0.93
CA GLN A 34 -4.18 -14.93 0.88
C GLN A 34 -4.81 -14.32 -0.38
N ASP A 35 -5.68 -15.05 -1.09
CA ASP A 35 -6.33 -14.58 -2.33
C ASP A 35 -7.11 -13.27 -2.16
N GLU A 36 -7.82 -13.12 -1.04
CA GLU A 36 -8.57 -11.91 -0.74
C GLU A 36 -7.65 -10.71 -0.49
N ILE A 37 -6.55 -10.94 0.22
CA ILE A 37 -5.55 -9.89 0.51
C ILE A 37 -4.88 -9.45 -0.79
N VAL A 38 -4.52 -10.38 -1.68
CA VAL A 38 -4.00 -10.06 -3.02
C VAL A 38 -5.01 -9.20 -3.78
N THR A 39 -6.29 -9.55 -3.73
CA THR A 39 -7.36 -8.77 -4.38
C THR A 39 -7.45 -7.35 -3.85
N GLN A 40 -7.40 -7.19 -2.53
CA GLN A 40 -7.44 -5.91 -1.84
C GLN A 40 -6.22 -5.04 -2.17
N VAL A 41 -5.01 -5.62 -2.14
CA VAL A 41 -3.77 -4.93 -2.50
C VAL A 41 -3.77 -4.50 -3.96
N MET A 42 -4.17 -5.37 -4.89
CA MET A 42 -4.27 -5.02 -6.30
C MET A 42 -5.31 -3.93 -6.54
N ALA A 43 -6.45 -3.98 -5.86
CA ALA A 43 -7.45 -2.91 -5.92
C ALA A 43 -6.85 -1.58 -5.44
N ALA A 44 -6.13 -1.57 -4.32
CA ALA A 44 -5.49 -0.38 -3.79
C ALA A 44 -4.41 0.19 -4.74
N ILE A 45 -3.57 -0.65 -5.35
CA ILE A 45 -2.58 -0.20 -6.33
C ILE A 45 -3.26 0.46 -7.54
N LEU A 46 -4.32 -0.16 -8.07
CA LEU A 46 -5.02 0.33 -9.26
C LEU A 46 -5.85 1.59 -9.01
N SER A 47 -6.34 1.79 -7.78
CA SER A 47 -6.95 3.05 -7.34
C SER A 47 -5.96 4.05 -6.75
N GLU A 48 -4.66 3.74 -6.80
CA GLU A 48 -3.57 4.55 -6.23
C GLU A 48 -3.80 4.95 -4.76
N GLY A 49 -4.36 4.03 -3.98
CA GLY A 49 -4.51 4.14 -2.54
C GLY A 49 -3.48 3.29 -1.79
N HIS A 50 -3.67 3.20 -0.48
CA HIS A 50 -2.72 2.55 0.43
C HIS A 50 -3.44 1.62 1.41
N CYS A 51 -2.72 0.61 1.89
CA CYS A 51 -3.28 -0.41 2.78
C CYS A 51 -2.61 -0.39 4.15
N LEU A 52 -3.41 -0.58 5.19
CA LEU A 52 -2.95 -0.87 6.54
C LEU A 52 -3.26 -2.33 6.85
N ILE A 53 -2.25 -3.12 7.15
CA ILE A 53 -2.41 -4.50 7.58
C ILE A 53 -2.32 -4.59 9.10
N ILE A 54 -3.40 -5.04 9.71
CA ILE A 54 -3.48 -5.35 11.14
C ILE A 54 -3.38 -6.86 11.30
N GLY A 55 -2.36 -7.33 12.00
CA GLY A 55 -2.28 -8.75 12.32
C GLY A 55 -0.95 -9.12 12.95
N VAL A 56 -0.85 -10.37 13.37
CA VAL A 56 0.33 -10.91 14.05
C VAL A 56 1.57 -10.99 13.14
N PRO A 57 2.78 -10.97 13.72
CA PRO A 57 4.02 -11.18 12.98
C PRO A 57 4.10 -12.61 12.43
N GLY A 58 4.83 -12.80 11.34
CA GLY A 58 5.12 -14.12 10.77
C GLY A 58 4.15 -14.64 9.69
N LEU A 59 3.12 -13.87 9.32
CA LEU A 59 2.11 -14.28 8.32
C LEU A 59 2.49 -13.98 6.86
N ALA A 60 3.76 -14.15 6.51
CA ALA A 60 4.28 -13.94 5.16
C ALA A 60 3.97 -12.56 4.51
N LYS A 61 3.58 -11.53 5.29
CA LYS A 61 3.24 -10.17 4.79
C LYS A 61 4.36 -9.55 3.95
N THR A 62 5.60 -9.70 4.41
CA THR A 62 6.77 -9.22 3.68
C THR A 62 6.98 -10.00 2.38
N LEU A 63 6.73 -11.31 2.38
CA LEU A 63 6.80 -12.13 1.18
C LEU A 63 5.73 -11.68 0.18
N LEU A 64 4.48 -11.50 0.62
CA LEU A 64 3.37 -11.01 -0.20
C LEU A 64 3.71 -9.73 -0.96
N VAL A 65 4.10 -8.68 -0.23
CA VAL A 65 4.35 -7.37 -0.87
C VAL A 65 5.56 -7.43 -1.80
N ARG A 66 6.61 -8.16 -1.41
CA ARG A 66 7.78 -8.36 -2.26
C ARG A 66 7.42 -9.13 -3.54
N SER A 67 6.72 -10.25 -3.42
CA SER A 67 6.29 -11.08 -4.53
C SER A 67 5.39 -10.31 -5.50
N ILE A 68 4.51 -9.44 -4.99
CA ILE A 68 3.72 -8.52 -5.81
C ILE A 68 4.63 -7.55 -6.57
N ALA A 69 5.58 -6.90 -5.88
CA ALA A 69 6.50 -5.96 -6.54
C ALA A 69 7.36 -6.64 -7.63
N GLU A 70 7.86 -7.86 -7.37
CA GLU A 70 8.62 -8.66 -8.34
C GLU A 70 7.79 -9.04 -9.58
N LEU A 71 6.55 -9.52 -9.38
CA LEU A 71 5.64 -9.86 -10.49
C LEU A 71 5.23 -8.64 -11.33
N LEU A 72 5.19 -7.47 -10.70
CA LEU A 72 4.80 -6.21 -11.31
C LEU A 72 5.98 -5.39 -11.84
N THR A 73 7.21 -5.88 -11.71
CA THR A 73 8.45 -5.17 -12.06
C THR A 73 8.49 -3.77 -11.45
N LEU A 74 8.14 -3.68 -10.17
CA LEU A 74 8.10 -2.44 -9.40
C LEU A 74 9.25 -2.40 -8.39
N ASP A 75 9.81 -1.22 -8.19
CA ASP A 75 10.83 -1.04 -7.16
C ASP A 75 10.23 -1.28 -5.78
N PHE A 76 10.87 -2.14 -4.99
CA PHE A 76 10.45 -2.49 -3.65
C PHE A 76 11.41 -1.91 -2.61
N SER A 77 10.84 -1.33 -1.56
CA SER A 77 11.56 -0.87 -0.39
C SER A 77 10.86 -1.29 0.88
N ARG A 78 11.65 -1.62 1.90
CA ARG A 78 11.17 -1.98 3.23
C ARG A 78 11.72 -0.98 4.24
N ILE A 79 10.81 -0.37 5.00
CA ILE A 79 11.13 0.57 6.07
C ILE A 79 10.63 -0.06 7.36
N GLN A 80 11.56 -0.40 8.26
CA GLN A 80 11.22 -0.82 9.60
C GLN A 80 11.04 0.41 10.48
N PHE A 81 9.85 0.60 11.05
CA PHE A 81 9.60 1.69 11.97
C PHE A 81 10.14 1.33 13.35
N THR A 82 11.17 2.07 13.77
CA THR A 82 11.80 1.94 15.09
C THR A 82 11.65 3.26 15.87
N PRO A 83 11.78 3.25 17.21
CA PRO A 83 11.61 4.46 18.02
C PRO A 83 12.58 5.61 17.68
N ASP A 84 13.73 5.27 17.10
CA ASP A 84 14.81 6.18 16.71
C ASP A 84 14.76 6.62 15.24
N LEU A 85 13.86 6.05 14.43
CA LEU A 85 13.73 6.37 13.02
C LEU A 85 13.38 7.86 12.83
N MET A 86 14.18 8.56 12.03
CA MET A 86 13.98 9.98 11.73
C MET A 86 13.26 10.17 10.38
N PRO A 87 12.57 11.31 10.17
CA PRO A 87 12.00 11.65 8.86
C PRO A 87 13.01 11.60 7.71
N SER A 88 14.27 11.99 7.97
CA SER A 88 15.36 11.94 6.99
C SER A 88 15.74 10.54 6.58
N ASP A 89 15.50 9.53 7.42
CA ASP A 89 15.78 8.12 7.09
C ASP A 89 14.73 7.55 6.14
N ILE A 90 13.56 8.19 6.05
CA ILE A 90 12.46 7.85 5.12
C ILE A 90 12.60 8.65 3.83
N ILE A 91 12.68 9.98 3.96
CA ILE A 91 12.69 10.91 2.82
C ILE A 91 14.06 10.94 2.15
N GLY A 92 15.13 10.89 2.93
CA GLY A 92 16.49 11.16 2.46
C GLY A 92 17.09 12.41 3.10
N ALA A 93 18.37 12.64 2.82
CA ALA A 93 19.13 13.73 3.42
C ALA A 93 20.07 14.39 2.40
N SER A 94 20.33 15.69 2.60
CA SER A 94 21.36 16.39 1.84
C SER A 94 22.73 16.15 2.46
N LEU A 95 23.64 15.59 1.69
CA LEU A 95 25.02 15.37 2.08
C LEU A 95 25.91 16.43 1.42
N LEU A 96 26.86 16.95 2.18
CA LEU A 96 27.92 17.79 1.62
C LEU A 96 28.96 16.85 1.02
N GLN A 97 29.18 16.93 -0.29
CA GLN A 97 30.22 16.17 -0.98
C GLN A 97 31.21 17.14 -1.62
N ASP A 98 32.48 16.81 -1.51
CA ASP A 98 33.53 17.48 -2.28
C ASP A 98 33.59 16.83 -3.67
N ASP A 99 33.47 17.62 -4.73
CA ASP A 99 33.73 17.12 -6.09
C ASP A 99 35.23 16.81 -6.28
N GLN A 100 35.59 16.11 -7.37
CA GLN A 100 36.99 15.79 -7.68
C GLN A 100 37.87 17.04 -7.91
N ALA A 101 37.26 18.23 -8.05
CA ALA A 101 37.91 19.52 -8.20
C ALA A 101 37.98 20.34 -6.89
N GLY A 102 37.49 19.80 -5.77
CA GLY A 102 37.50 20.45 -4.45
C GLY A 102 36.36 21.44 -4.19
N ASN A 103 35.32 21.49 -5.03
CA ASN A 103 34.12 22.29 -4.76
C ASN A 103 33.16 21.53 -3.85
N ARG A 104 32.64 22.23 -2.82
CA ARG A 104 31.61 21.72 -1.92
C ARG A 104 30.23 21.87 -2.55
N GLY A 105 29.59 20.75 -2.86
CA GLY A 105 28.21 20.68 -3.32
C GLY A 105 27.30 19.97 -2.32
N PHE A 106 26.05 20.41 -2.21
CA PHE A 106 25.02 19.63 -1.53
C PHE A 106 24.42 18.64 -2.53
N HIS A 107 24.48 17.35 -2.23
CA HIS A 107 23.84 16.29 -3.01
C HIS A 107 22.74 15.65 -2.17
N PHE A 108 21.53 15.59 -2.72
CA PHE A 108 20.41 14.93 -2.05
C PHE A 108 20.47 13.42 -2.27
N LEU A 109 20.62 12.67 -1.18
CA LEU A 109 20.51 11.22 -1.18
C LEU A 109 19.05 10.84 -0.96
N ARG A 110 18.43 10.25 -1.99
CA ARG A 110 17.04 9.77 -1.94
C ARG A 110 16.89 8.67 -0.89
N GLY A 111 15.91 8.83 -0.02
CA GLY A 111 15.55 7.81 0.97
C GLY A 111 14.73 6.65 0.38
N PRO A 112 14.39 5.65 1.22
CA PRO A 112 13.61 4.49 0.83
C PRO A 112 12.18 4.79 0.36
N ILE A 113 11.68 6.01 0.55
CA ILE A 113 10.36 6.43 0.06
C ILE A 113 10.29 6.53 -1.48
N PHE A 114 11.42 6.59 -2.18
CA PHE A 114 11.47 6.75 -3.63
C PHE A 114 11.34 5.43 -4.41
N SER A 115 10.59 4.47 -3.87
CA SER A 115 10.26 3.19 -4.52
C SER A 115 8.77 3.13 -4.86
N ASN A 116 8.40 2.28 -5.82
CA ASN A 116 7.01 2.13 -6.22
C ASN A 116 6.17 1.42 -5.15
N VAL A 117 6.76 0.44 -4.46
CA VAL A 117 6.11 -0.35 -3.43
C VAL A 117 6.90 -0.23 -2.13
N ILE A 118 6.24 0.22 -1.07
CA ILE A 118 6.83 0.39 0.24
C ILE A 118 6.12 -0.49 1.25
N LEU A 119 6.89 -1.35 1.92
CA LEU A 119 6.46 -2.01 3.15
C LEU A 119 6.92 -1.18 4.35
N ALA A 120 5.97 -0.53 5.03
CA ALA A 120 6.20 0.22 6.26
C ALA A 120 5.86 -0.68 7.47
N ASP A 121 6.85 -1.43 7.94
CA ASP A 121 6.64 -2.39 9.02
C ASP A 121 6.57 -1.73 10.39
N GLU A 122 5.58 -2.11 11.19
CA GLU A 122 5.37 -1.67 12.57
C GLU A 122 5.27 -0.14 12.71
N ILE A 123 4.48 0.49 11.84
CA ILE A 123 4.34 1.96 11.74
C ILE A 123 4.04 2.64 13.09
N ASN A 124 3.39 1.91 14.01
CA ASN A 124 3.09 2.36 15.36
C ASN A 124 4.29 2.34 16.32
N ARG A 125 5.51 2.00 15.93
CA ARG A 125 6.69 1.99 16.82
C ARG A 125 7.55 3.24 16.76
N THR A 126 7.20 4.20 15.92
CA THR A 126 7.94 5.47 15.75
C THR A 126 7.09 6.66 16.19
N PRO A 127 7.69 7.75 16.73
CA PRO A 127 6.96 8.94 17.11
C PRO A 127 6.13 9.58 15.97
N PRO A 128 5.06 10.34 16.31
CA PRO A 128 4.15 10.93 15.33
C PRO A 128 4.79 11.79 14.24
N LYS A 129 5.93 12.43 14.55
CA LYS A 129 6.64 13.29 13.59
C LYS A 129 7.19 12.50 12.39
N THR A 130 7.71 11.30 12.62
CA THR A 130 8.23 10.44 11.55
C THR A 130 7.09 9.73 10.81
N GLN A 131 6.03 9.33 11.52
CA GLN A 131 4.80 8.83 10.88
C GLN A 131 4.24 9.87 9.90
N ALA A 132 4.20 11.14 10.30
CA ALA A 132 3.70 12.24 9.46
C ALA A 132 4.49 12.41 8.14
N ALA A 133 5.80 12.12 8.13
CA ALA A 133 6.60 12.19 6.91
C ALA A 133 6.15 11.15 5.87
N LEU A 134 5.82 9.93 6.30
CA LEU A 134 5.23 8.92 5.43
C LEU A 134 3.82 9.32 4.97
N MET A 135 3.00 9.87 5.89
CA MET A 135 1.64 10.31 5.56
C MET A 135 1.61 11.45 4.54
N GLU A 136 2.56 12.39 4.62
CA GLU A 136 2.71 13.47 3.63
C GLU A 136 3.04 12.91 2.25
N ALA A 137 3.99 11.97 2.18
CA ALA A 137 4.34 11.30 0.93
C ALA A 137 3.15 10.54 0.31
N MET A 138 2.34 9.88 1.14
CA MET A 138 1.12 9.18 0.73
C MET A 138 0.07 10.13 0.13
N GLU A 139 -0.19 11.25 0.80
CA GLU A 139 -1.23 12.20 0.39
C GLU A 139 -0.81 13.01 -0.84
N GLU A 140 0.39 13.58 -0.79
CA GLU A 140 0.86 14.57 -1.78
C GLU A 140 1.55 13.89 -2.98
N ARG A 141 1.95 12.62 -2.86
CA ARG A 141 2.75 11.88 -3.85
C ARG A 141 4.04 12.59 -4.28
N GLN A 142 4.54 13.41 -3.37
CA GLN A 142 5.79 14.14 -3.48
C GLN A 142 6.32 14.39 -2.07
N VAL A 143 7.61 14.68 -1.98
CA VAL A 143 8.24 15.08 -0.71
C VAL A 143 9.02 16.36 -0.92
N THR A 144 9.00 17.23 0.08
CA THR A 144 9.80 18.46 0.06
C THR A 144 11.12 18.20 0.76
N ALA A 145 12.24 18.33 0.05
CA ALA A 145 13.56 18.18 0.63
C ALA A 145 14.52 19.26 0.09
N ALA A 146 15.30 19.86 0.98
CA ALA A 146 16.26 20.93 0.64
C ALA A 146 15.68 22.12 -0.16
N GLY A 147 14.37 22.38 -0.01
CA GLY A 147 13.68 23.45 -0.75
C GLY A 147 13.20 23.05 -2.16
N GLU A 148 13.38 21.79 -2.55
CA GLU A 148 12.88 21.23 -3.81
C GLU A 148 11.75 20.23 -3.56
N ASN A 149 10.75 20.23 -4.46
CA ASN A 149 9.68 19.24 -4.46
C ASN A 149 10.10 18.07 -5.33
N LEU A 150 10.19 16.89 -4.74
CA LEU A 150 10.59 15.66 -5.41
C LEU A 150 9.36 14.75 -5.56
N THR A 151 8.89 14.58 -6.80
CA THR A 151 7.75 13.71 -7.11
C THR A 151 8.11 12.24 -6.94
N LEU A 152 7.16 11.46 -6.42
CA LEU A 152 7.27 10.00 -6.29
C LEU A 152 6.81 9.33 -7.59
N GLU A 153 7.50 8.27 -7.99
CA GLU A 153 7.20 7.59 -9.25
C GLU A 153 5.88 6.81 -9.17
N ARG A 154 5.11 6.84 -10.26
CA ARG A 154 3.85 6.08 -10.37
C ARG A 154 4.10 4.67 -10.91
N PRO A 155 3.43 3.63 -10.36
CA PRO A 155 2.56 3.68 -9.18
C PRO A 155 3.36 3.87 -7.89
N PHE A 156 2.75 4.53 -6.91
CA PHE A 156 3.28 4.70 -5.56
C PHE A 156 2.30 4.05 -4.57
N PHE A 157 2.71 2.96 -3.94
CA PHE A 157 1.89 2.14 -3.07
C PHE A 157 2.61 1.89 -1.74
N VAL A 158 1.92 2.18 -0.63
CA VAL A 158 2.38 1.93 0.72
C VAL A 158 1.48 0.87 1.35
N LEU A 159 2.12 -0.18 1.84
CA LEU A 159 1.52 -1.15 2.75
C LEU A 159 2.15 -0.96 4.12
N ALA A 160 1.38 -0.45 5.07
CA ALA A 160 1.83 -0.31 6.45
C ALA A 160 1.37 -1.53 7.27
N THR A 161 2.17 -1.96 8.24
CA THR A 161 1.77 -3.02 9.17
C THR A 161 1.68 -2.48 10.59
N GLN A 162 0.70 -2.99 11.34
CA GLN A 162 0.56 -2.77 12.77
C GLN A 162 0.37 -4.11 13.47
N ASN A 163 1.18 -4.34 14.51
CA ASN A 163 1.01 -5.48 15.40
C ASN A 163 0.12 -5.04 16.58
N PRO A 164 -1.09 -5.58 16.73
CA PRO A 164 -2.01 -5.18 17.81
C PRO A 164 -1.58 -5.67 19.20
N ILE A 165 -0.65 -6.63 19.27
CA ILE A 165 -0.25 -7.27 20.54
C ILE A 165 0.86 -6.48 21.26
N GLU A 166 1.70 -5.76 20.54
CA GLU A 166 2.80 -4.98 21.12
C GLU A 166 2.28 -3.65 21.71
N GLN A 167 2.22 -3.57 23.04
CA GLN A 167 1.74 -2.38 23.76
C GLN A 167 2.86 -1.50 24.33
N GLU A 168 4.09 -2.01 24.42
CA GLU A 168 5.22 -1.23 24.93
C GLU A 168 5.92 -0.45 23.82
N GLY A 169 6.11 0.86 24.05
CA GLY A 169 6.84 1.71 23.12
C GLY A 169 6.10 2.00 21.81
N THR A 170 4.78 1.91 21.78
CA THR A 170 3.96 2.19 20.60
C THR A 170 3.26 3.55 20.67
N TYR A 171 3.10 4.15 19.49
CA TYR A 171 2.45 5.42 19.20
C TYR A 171 1.28 5.12 18.26
N PRO A 172 0.04 5.05 18.76
CA PRO A 172 -1.11 4.73 17.93
C PRO A 172 -1.31 5.80 16.85
N LEU A 173 -1.67 5.36 15.64
CA LEU A 173 -2.06 6.28 14.57
C LEU A 173 -3.36 6.99 14.98
N PRO A 174 -3.41 8.33 15.00
CA PRO A 174 -4.66 9.06 15.14
C PRO A 174 -5.65 8.69 14.02
N VAL A 175 -6.95 8.82 14.29
CA VAL A 175 -8.01 8.56 13.30
C VAL A 175 -7.77 9.31 11.98
N SER A 176 -7.31 10.56 12.07
CA SER A 176 -6.99 11.37 10.89
C SER A 176 -5.84 10.82 10.03
N GLN A 177 -4.97 9.96 10.57
CA GLN A 177 -3.94 9.25 9.82
C GLN A 177 -4.44 7.90 9.30
N LEU A 178 -5.26 7.20 10.09
CA LEU A 178 -5.92 5.96 9.65
C LEU A 178 -6.81 6.20 8.42
N ASP A 179 -7.51 7.34 8.35
CA ASP A 179 -8.38 7.70 7.23
C ASP A 179 -7.62 7.87 5.89
N ARG A 180 -6.28 7.99 5.90
CA ARG A 180 -5.45 8.04 4.68
C ARG A 180 -5.19 6.67 4.07
N PHE A 181 -5.46 5.61 4.81
CA PHE A 181 -5.42 4.25 4.27
C PHE A 181 -6.78 3.93 3.68
N GLN A 182 -6.79 3.58 2.39
CA GLN A 182 -8.01 3.21 1.68
C GLN A 182 -8.64 1.94 2.28
N GLN A 183 -7.81 1.03 2.77
CA GLN A 183 -8.24 -0.24 3.33
C GLN A 183 -7.45 -0.58 4.60
N SER A 184 -8.18 -1.07 5.60
CA SER A 184 -7.61 -1.76 6.76
C SER A 184 -7.87 -3.25 6.59
N ILE A 185 -6.83 -4.01 6.32
CA ILE A 185 -6.86 -5.46 6.08
C ILE A 185 -6.51 -6.17 7.37
N GLN A 186 -7.45 -6.95 7.90
CA GLN A 186 -7.18 -7.83 9.03
C GLN A 186 -6.65 -9.16 8.51
N ILE A 187 -5.51 -9.59 9.05
CA ILE A 187 -4.96 -10.92 8.77
C ILE A 187 -4.96 -11.70 10.08
N ASP A 188 -5.79 -12.74 10.09
CA ASP A 188 -5.89 -13.71 11.17
C ASP A 188 -4.88 -14.84 10.98
N TYR A 189 -4.73 -15.70 12.00
CA TYR A 189 -3.91 -16.90 11.85
C TYR A 189 -4.49 -17.81 10.76
N PRO A 190 -3.62 -18.43 9.94
CA PRO A 190 -4.04 -19.42 8.95
C PRO A 190 -4.77 -20.57 9.64
N ASP A 191 -5.65 -21.24 8.92
CA ASP A 191 -6.25 -22.47 9.44
C ASP A 191 -5.22 -23.62 9.51
N GLU A 192 -5.58 -24.73 10.14
CA GLU A 192 -4.66 -25.86 10.33
C GLU A 192 -4.11 -26.42 9.00
N GLY A 193 -4.91 -26.39 7.94
CA GLY A 193 -4.49 -26.84 6.61
C GLY A 193 -3.51 -25.86 5.97
N GLU A 194 -3.84 -24.57 6.01
CA GLU A 194 -2.99 -23.49 5.53
C GLU A 194 -1.65 -23.42 6.29
N GLU A 195 -1.68 -23.58 7.62
CA GLU A 195 -0.48 -23.61 8.47
C GLU A 195 0.42 -24.79 8.11
N PHE A 196 -0.16 -25.97 7.88
CA PHE A 196 0.58 -27.14 7.44
C PHE A 196 1.29 -26.92 6.09
N GLU A 197 0.59 -26.32 5.11
CA GLU A 197 1.17 -25.97 3.81
C GLU A 197 2.28 -24.92 3.94
N ILE A 198 2.09 -23.89 4.75
CA ILE A 198 3.11 -22.86 5.02
C ILE A 198 4.38 -23.49 5.62
N VAL A 199 4.24 -24.37 6.62
CA VAL A 199 5.38 -25.08 7.24
C VAL A 199 6.08 -25.97 6.21
N GLN A 200 5.32 -26.70 5.40
CA GLN A 200 5.86 -27.58 4.36
C GLN A 200 6.66 -26.78 3.32
N GLN A 201 6.12 -25.66 2.82
CA GLN A 201 6.78 -24.79 1.85
C GLN A 201 8.03 -24.13 2.44
N THR A 202 7.95 -23.60 3.66
CA THR A 202 9.08 -22.92 4.33
C THR A 202 10.23 -23.87 4.67
N THR A 203 9.93 -25.13 4.97
CA THR A 203 10.94 -26.15 5.32
C THR A 203 11.56 -26.81 4.07
N SER A 204 10.90 -26.70 2.92
CA SER A 204 11.46 -27.17 1.66
C SER A 204 12.57 -26.21 1.17
N SER A 205 13.66 -26.73 0.62
CA SER A 205 14.70 -25.92 -0.04
C SER A 205 14.22 -25.27 -1.36
N TYR A 206 12.90 -25.26 -1.61
CA TYR A 206 12.29 -24.83 -2.86
C TYR A 206 12.21 -23.30 -2.88
N GLN A 207 13.16 -22.67 -3.56
CA GLN A 207 13.04 -21.26 -3.94
C GLN A 207 12.31 -21.20 -5.29
N CYS A 208 11.01 -20.93 -5.25
CA CYS A 208 10.29 -20.55 -6.45
C CYS A 208 10.76 -19.14 -6.86
N SER A 209 11.34 -18.97 -8.05
CA SER A 209 11.60 -17.64 -8.60
C SER A 209 10.36 -17.17 -9.33
N LEU A 210 9.76 -16.06 -8.89
CA LEU A 210 8.65 -15.45 -9.62
C LEU A 210 9.19 -14.79 -10.88
N GLU A 211 8.77 -15.29 -12.04
CA GLU A 211 9.04 -14.59 -13.29
C GLU A 211 8.13 -13.37 -13.41
N PRO A 212 8.70 -12.17 -13.69
CA PRO A 212 7.93 -10.96 -13.92
C PRO A 212 6.77 -11.20 -14.88
N LEU A 213 5.59 -10.69 -14.53
CA LEU A 213 4.37 -10.86 -15.31
C LEU A 213 3.97 -9.56 -16.02
N LEU A 214 4.15 -8.43 -15.35
CA LEU A 214 3.72 -7.11 -15.82
C LEU A 214 4.87 -6.12 -15.73
N GLU A 215 4.96 -5.24 -16.72
CA GLU A 215 5.82 -4.07 -16.65
C GLU A 215 5.08 -2.90 -16.00
N ARG A 216 5.82 -2.01 -15.34
CA ARG A 216 5.30 -0.79 -14.73
C ARG A 216 4.42 0.04 -15.67
N ALA A 217 4.78 0.13 -16.95
CA ALA A 217 4.03 0.90 -17.94
C ALA A 217 2.59 0.38 -18.12
N VAL A 218 2.40 -0.94 -18.10
CA VAL A 218 1.08 -1.59 -18.20
C VAL A 218 0.24 -1.26 -16.97
N ILE A 219 0.84 -1.19 -15.78
CA ILE A 219 0.12 -0.84 -14.54
C ILE A 219 -0.35 0.61 -14.57
N VAL A 220 0.48 1.53 -15.05
CA VAL A 220 0.09 2.94 -15.22
C VAL A 220 -1.07 3.07 -16.22
N GLU A 221 -1.09 2.24 -17.25
CA GLU A 221 -2.21 2.16 -18.19
C GLU A 221 -3.47 1.60 -17.53
N MET A 222 -3.36 0.53 -16.73
CA MET A 222 -4.46 -0.04 -15.95
C MET A 222 -5.08 1.00 -15.00
N ILE A 223 -4.25 1.75 -14.27
CA ILE A 223 -4.70 2.86 -13.39
C ILE A 223 -5.46 3.91 -14.21
N SER A 224 -4.91 4.30 -15.36
CA SER A 224 -5.53 5.31 -16.23
C SER A 224 -6.87 4.85 -16.80
N LEU A 225 -7.01 3.55 -17.08
CA LEU A 225 -8.26 2.96 -17.55
C LEU A 225 -9.30 2.81 -16.42
N ALA A 226 -8.86 2.42 -15.22
CA ALA A 226 -9.73 2.31 -14.06
C ALA A 226 -10.42 3.64 -13.73
N GLY A 227 -9.72 4.76 -13.85
CA GLY A 227 -10.28 6.11 -13.67
C GLY A 227 -11.32 6.53 -14.72
N ARG A 228 -11.45 5.81 -15.85
CA ARG A 228 -12.44 6.08 -16.91
C ARG A 228 -13.71 5.25 -16.76
N ILE A 229 -13.76 4.32 -15.80
CA ILE A 229 -14.92 3.46 -15.61
C ILE A 229 -16.12 4.31 -15.18
N VAL A 230 -17.15 4.33 -16.03
CA VAL A 230 -18.39 5.04 -15.75
C VAL A 230 -19.22 4.24 -14.74
N ILE A 231 -19.52 4.86 -13.61
CA ILE A 231 -20.36 4.28 -12.57
C ILE A 231 -21.82 4.66 -12.84
N PRO A 232 -22.75 3.70 -12.97
CA PRO A 232 -24.19 3.98 -13.09
C PRO A 232 -24.71 4.80 -11.91
N SER A 233 -25.64 5.73 -12.17
CA SER A 233 -26.22 6.61 -11.14
C SER A 233 -26.85 5.85 -9.98
N GLU A 234 -27.48 4.71 -10.26
CA GLU A 234 -28.12 3.85 -9.26
C GLU A 234 -27.08 3.31 -8.26
N LEU A 235 -25.87 2.99 -8.74
CA LEU A 235 -24.79 2.51 -7.89
C LEU A 235 -24.19 3.65 -7.06
N LEU A 236 -24.05 4.85 -7.65
CA LEU A 236 -23.62 6.04 -6.90
C LEU A 236 -24.61 6.40 -5.79
N ASP A 237 -25.91 6.35 -6.07
CA ASP A 237 -26.95 6.59 -5.07
C ASP A 237 -26.92 5.52 -3.96
N TYR A 238 -26.74 4.26 -4.34
CA TYR A 238 -26.60 3.17 -3.38
C TYR A 238 -25.39 3.37 -2.46
N VAL A 239 -24.20 3.65 -3.02
CA VAL A 239 -22.98 3.93 -2.26
C VAL A 239 -23.16 5.17 -1.37
N SER A 240 -23.75 6.24 -1.88
CA SER A 240 -24.05 7.45 -1.10
C SER A 240 -24.97 7.14 0.09
N SER A 241 -25.98 6.30 -0.11
CA SER A 241 -26.88 5.87 0.95
C SER A 241 -26.17 5.03 2.01
N LEU A 242 -25.24 4.17 1.61
CA LEU A 242 -24.43 3.36 2.50
C LEU A 242 -23.49 4.21 3.35
N VAL A 243 -22.82 5.22 2.76
CA VAL A 243 -21.89 6.10 3.49
C VAL A 243 -22.65 7.02 4.47
N ARG A 244 -23.87 7.45 4.12
CA ARG A 244 -24.70 8.27 5.02
C ARG A 244 -25.25 7.50 6.21
N LYS A 245 -25.51 6.19 6.09
CA LYS A 245 -26.05 5.35 7.17
C LYS A 245 -25.18 5.29 8.46
N PRO A 246 -23.86 5.03 8.42
CA PRO A 246 -23.02 5.01 9.62
C PRO A 246 -22.86 6.42 10.22
N VAL A 247 -22.82 7.47 9.39
CA VAL A 247 -22.82 8.87 9.88
C VAL A 247 -24.15 9.21 10.56
N LEU A 248 -25.28 8.73 10.02
CA LEU A 248 -26.60 8.83 10.65
C LEU A 248 -26.68 8.03 11.94
N LEU A 249 -26.07 6.84 12.03
CA LEU A 249 -26.02 6.06 13.26
C LEU A 249 -25.23 6.78 14.35
N ALA A 250 -24.09 7.38 14.01
CA ALA A 250 -23.31 8.23 14.92
C ALA A 250 -24.10 9.49 15.32
N ALA A 251 -24.77 10.17 14.39
CA ALA A 251 -25.61 11.34 14.66
C ALA A 251 -26.86 11.01 15.49
N VAL A 252 -27.47 9.84 15.29
CA VAL A 252 -28.62 9.35 16.06
C VAL A 252 -28.19 8.94 17.47
N ILE A 253 -27.04 8.27 17.63
CA ILE A 253 -26.46 7.99 18.95
C ILE A 253 -26.09 9.30 19.66
N PHE A 254 -25.54 10.29 18.96
CA PHE A 254 -25.22 11.61 19.52
C PHE A 254 -26.50 12.38 19.93
N ALA A 255 -27.58 12.28 19.15
CA ALA A 255 -28.86 12.90 19.47
C ALA A 255 -29.58 12.22 20.65
N ILE A 256 -29.45 10.90 20.80
CA ILE A 256 -30.03 10.13 21.91
C ILE A 256 -29.26 10.36 23.23
N VAL A 257 -27.97 10.68 23.16
CA VAL A 257 -27.13 10.93 24.36
C VAL A 257 -27.21 12.40 24.84
N LEU A 258 -27.56 13.35 23.97
CA LEU A 258 -27.60 14.79 24.30
C LEU A 258 -29.00 15.38 24.53
N PHE A 259 -30.06 14.63 24.27
CA PHE A 259 -31.41 15.02 24.66
C PHE A 259 -32.04 13.88 25.48
N PRO A 260 -32.30 14.08 26.79
CA PRO A 260 -32.91 13.06 27.64
C PRO A 260 -34.36 12.76 27.26
#